data_AF-A0A7J8IY23-F1
#
_entry.id   AF-A0A7J8IY23-F1
#
_cell.length_a   1.000
_cell.length_b   1.000
_cell.length_c   1.000
_cell.angle_alpha   90.00
_cell.angle_beta   90.00
_cell.angle_gamma   90.00
#
_symmetry.space_group_name_H-M   'P 1'
#
loop_
_entity.id
_entity.type
_entity.pdbx_description
1 polymer ?
#
loop_
_entity_poly.entity_id
_entity_poly.type
_entity_poly.pdbx_seq_one_letter_code
_entity_poly.pdbx_strand_id
1 'polypeptide(L)'
;MILASVLGSGPRMGPPLRPFLGPALLLRALSTSATDSHHVEMARERSKTVTSFYNQSAIDVAAEKASVRLTPTMMLYSGRSQDGSHLLKSARYLQQELPVRIAHRIKGFRSLPFIIGCNPTILHVHELYIRAFQKLTDFPPIKDQTDEAQYCQLVRQLLDDHKDVVTLLAEGLRESRKHIEDEKLVRYFLDKTLTSRLGIRMLATHHLALHEDKTPV
;
A
#
# COMPACT_ATOMS: atom_id res chain seq x y z
N MET A 1 -66.35 -51.33 -7.83
CA MET A 1 -66.09 -51.43 -9.28
C MET A 1 -66.43 -50.10 -9.94
N ILE A 2 -65.62 -49.65 -10.92
CA ILE A 2 -66.04 -49.11 -12.24
C ILE A 2 -66.92 -47.83 -12.21
N LEU A 3 -66.37 -46.63 -12.47
CA LEU A 3 -66.21 -45.93 -13.78
C LEU A 3 -67.55 -45.40 -14.38
N ALA A 4 -67.65 -44.25 -15.08
CA ALA A 4 -66.74 -43.10 -15.31
C ALA A 4 -67.47 -41.88 -15.97
N SER A 5 -66.80 -40.72 -16.03
CA SER A 5 -66.67 -39.71 -17.14
C SER A 5 -67.83 -39.40 -18.13
N VAL A 6 -68.06 -38.19 -18.67
CA VAL A 6 -67.45 -36.82 -18.55
C VAL A 6 -68.39 -35.77 -19.23
N LEU A 7 -68.25 -34.47 -18.91
CA LEU A 7 -68.97 -33.32 -19.52
C LEU A 7 -68.18 -32.70 -20.70
N GLY A 8 -68.64 -31.76 -21.55
CA GLY A 8 -69.91 -31.05 -21.71
C GLY A 8 -69.70 -29.72 -22.48
N SER A 9 -70.64 -29.32 -23.35
CA SER A 9 -70.63 -28.09 -24.19
C SER A 9 -70.94 -26.79 -23.39
N GLY A 10 -70.79 -25.54 -23.87
CA GLY A 10 -70.56 -25.00 -25.23
C GLY A 10 -70.32 -23.45 -25.27
N PRO A 11 -70.45 -22.74 -26.42
CA PRO A 11 -69.77 -21.43 -26.66
C PRO A 11 -70.65 -20.21 -27.07
N ARG A 12 -69.98 -19.04 -27.30
CA ARG A 12 -70.36 -17.73 -27.94
C ARG A 12 -70.21 -16.53 -26.96
N MET A 13 -69.82 -15.29 -27.35
CA MET A 13 -69.46 -14.65 -28.65
C MET A 13 -67.96 -14.21 -28.63
N GLY A 14 -67.39 -13.19 -29.32
CA GLY A 14 -67.85 -12.16 -30.28
C GLY A 14 -66.68 -11.30 -30.88
N PRO A 15 -66.90 -10.37 -31.85
CA PRO A 15 -65.84 -9.79 -32.71
C PRO A 15 -65.90 -8.22 -32.83
N PRO A 16 -65.28 -7.49 -33.81
CA PRO A 16 -64.30 -7.85 -34.87
C PRO A 16 -63.09 -6.88 -35.12
N LEU A 17 -62.17 -7.30 -36.01
CA LEU A 17 -61.34 -6.52 -36.97
C LEU A 17 -60.10 -5.68 -36.55
N ARG A 18 -59.16 -5.58 -37.49
CA ARG A 18 -57.89 -4.79 -37.51
C ARG A 18 -57.88 -3.85 -38.73
N PRO A 19 -56.80 -3.07 -38.95
CA PRO A 19 -55.95 -3.45 -40.09
C PRO A 19 -54.43 -3.51 -39.79
N PHE A 20 -53.68 -4.19 -40.68
CA PHE A 20 -52.22 -4.04 -40.87
C PHE A 20 -51.95 -2.75 -41.71
N LEU A 21 -50.74 -2.25 -41.97
CA LEU A 21 -49.43 -2.88 -42.26
C LEU A 21 -48.30 -1.82 -42.17
N GLY A 22 -47.07 -2.21 -41.83
CA GLY A 22 -45.87 -1.34 -41.96
C GLY A 22 -44.77 -1.62 -40.93
N PRO A 23 -43.51 -1.90 -41.34
CA PRO A 23 -42.43 -2.28 -40.40
C PRO A 23 -41.50 -1.11 -40.02
N ALA A 24 -41.17 -1.00 -38.73
CA ALA A 24 -40.07 -0.18 -38.22
C ALA A 24 -39.40 -0.88 -37.03
N LEU A 25 -38.52 -1.85 -37.33
CA LEU A 25 -37.69 -2.53 -36.33
C LEU A 25 -36.39 -1.75 -36.11
N LEU A 26 -35.89 -1.76 -34.87
CA LEU A 26 -34.62 -1.16 -34.41
C LEU A 26 -34.52 0.37 -34.48
N LEU A 27 -34.51 1.02 -33.30
CA LEU A 27 -33.40 1.90 -32.98
C LEU A 27 -33.10 1.99 -31.46
N ARG A 28 -31.84 1.76 -31.11
CA ARG A 28 -31.10 2.45 -30.03
C ARG A 28 -31.50 2.26 -28.55
N ALA A 29 -31.58 1.02 -28.09
CA ALA A 29 -31.15 0.71 -26.72
C ALA A 29 -29.61 0.66 -26.69
N LEU A 30 -28.92 1.80 -26.51
CA LEU A 30 -27.45 1.87 -26.55
C LEU A 30 -26.84 2.84 -25.52
N SER A 31 -26.09 2.23 -24.59
CA SER A 31 -24.97 2.80 -23.81
C SER A 31 -25.21 4.06 -22.95
N THR A 32 -25.65 3.84 -21.71
CA THR A 32 -25.39 4.73 -20.56
C THR A 32 -24.13 4.36 -19.78
N SER A 33 -23.57 3.16 -20.02
CA SER A 33 -22.45 2.62 -19.25
C SER A 33 -21.16 3.46 -19.35
N ALA A 34 -20.85 3.99 -20.53
CA ALA A 34 -19.62 4.75 -20.76
C ALA A 34 -19.56 6.09 -20.00
N THR A 35 -20.70 6.76 -19.81
CA THR A 35 -20.76 8.02 -19.05
C THR A 35 -20.61 7.80 -17.54
N ASP A 36 -21.14 6.69 -17.03
CA ASP A 36 -21.06 6.34 -15.61
C ASP A 36 -19.63 5.88 -15.25
N SER A 37 -19.01 5.04 -16.08
CA SER A 37 -17.61 4.63 -15.88
C SER A 37 -16.65 5.82 -15.88
N HIS A 38 -16.82 6.79 -16.78
CA HIS A 38 -16.01 8.02 -16.77
C HIS A 38 -16.22 8.87 -15.50
N HIS A 39 -17.44 8.91 -14.95
CA HIS A 39 -17.71 9.63 -13.69
C HIS A 39 -17.04 8.95 -12.49
N VAL A 40 -17.11 7.61 -12.41
CA VAL A 40 -16.42 6.82 -11.37
C VAL A 40 -14.90 6.93 -11.50
N GLU A 41 -14.36 6.90 -12.71
CA GLU A 41 -12.92 7.03 -12.95
C GLU A 41 -12.40 8.44 -12.59
N MET A 42 -13.07 9.49 -13.03
CA MET A 42 -12.74 10.87 -12.63
C MET A 42 -12.94 11.15 -11.14
N ALA A 43 -13.83 10.44 -10.45
CA ALA A 43 -13.95 10.50 -8.99
C ALA A 43 -12.74 9.81 -8.33
N ARG A 44 -12.39 8.60 -8.79
CA ARG A 44 -11.23 7.82 -8.34
C ARG A 44 -9.91 8.58 -8.57
N GLU A 45 -9.78 9.31 -9.67
CA GLU A 45 -8.63 10.18 -9.94
C GLU A 45 -8.58 11.39 -9.00
N ARG A 46 -9.70 12.09 -8.78
CA ARG A 46 -9.77 13.16 -7.78
C ARG A 46 -9.38 12.66 -6.38
N SER A 47 -9.85 11.49 -5.96
CA SER A 47 -9.45 10.86 -4.71
C SER A 47 -7.94 10.56 -4.66
N LYS A 48 -7.36 9.96 -5.72
CA LYS A 48 -5.90 9.74 -5.81
C LYS A 48 -5.12 11.06 -5.64
N THR A 49 -5.52 12.11 -6.34
CA THR A 49 -4.84 13.42 -6.30
C THR A 49 -4.93 14.08 -4.93
N VAL A 50 -6.10 14.07 -4.30
CA VAL A 50 -6.31 14.61 -2.94
C VAL A 50 -5.49 13.82 -1.91
N THR A 51 -5.56 12.49 -1.93
CA THR A 51 -4.76 11.63 -1.05
C THR A 51 -3.25 11.79 -1.29
N SER A 52 -2.82 12.01 -2.54
CA SER A 52 -1.42 12.29 -2.87
C SER A 52 -0.95 13.61 -2.25
N PHE A 53 -1.76 14.67 -2.33
CA PHE A 53 -1.43 15.99 -1.76
C PHE A 53 -1.24 15.95 -0.24
N TYR A 54 -2.14 15.29 0.51
CA TYR A 54 -1.99 15.11 1.95
C TYR A 54 -0.79 14.24 2.33
N ASN A 55 -0.49 13.19 1.55
CA ASN A 55 0.69 12.37 1.79
C ASN A 55 1.99 13.12 1.51
N GLN A 56 2.01 13.99 0.50
CA GLN A 56 3.19 14.80 0.17
C GLN A 56 3.63 15.64 1.38
N SER A 57 2.71 16.42 1.96
CA SER A 57 3.01 17.28 3.12
C SER A 57 3.30 16.48 4.40
N ALA A 58 2.61 15.36 4.63
CA ALA A 58 2.90 14.47 5.76
C ALA A 58 4.32 13.86 5.68
N ILE A 59 4.76 13.46 4.47
CA ILE A 59 6.12 12.98 4.22
C ILE A 59 7.15 14.09 4.48
N ASP A 60 6.91 15.31 3.98
CA ASP A 60 7.88 16.40 4.12
C ASP A 60 8.04 16.83 5.59
N VAL A 61 6.94 16.96 6.35
CA VAL A 61 6.96 17.21 7.82
C VAL A 61 7.60 16.05 8.59
N ALA A 62 7.48 14.80 8.12
CA ALA A 62 8.20 13.67 8.73
C ALA A 62 9.70 13.67 8.40
N ALA A 63 10.10 14.19 7.23
CA ALA A 63 11.48 14.30 6.75
C ALA A 63 12.21 15.59 7.19
N GLU A 64 11.65 16.31 8.15
CA GLU A 64 12.29 17.39 8.92
C GLU A 64 12.63 16.94 10.35
N LYS A 65 12.02 15.86 10.85
CA LYS A 65 12.25 15.33 12.19
C LYS A 65 13.58 14.60 12.25
N ALA A 66 14.44 14.93 13.22
CA ALA A 66 15.69 14.21 13.43
C ALA A 66 15.40 12.74 13.83
N SER A 67 15.92 11.78 13.07
CA SER A 67 15.84 10.35 13.41
C SER A 67 16.83 9.98 14.52
N VAL A 68 16.37 9.36 15.59
CA VAL A 68 17.19 9.04 16.77
C VAL A 68 18.25 7.98 16.45
N ARG A 69 19.52 8.27 16.75
CA ARG A 69 20.59 7.25 16.65
C ARG A 69 20.51 6.30 17.84
N LEU A 70 20.13 5.05 17.56
CA LEU A 70 20.18 3.98 18.55
C LEU A 70 21.62 3.62 18.90
N THR A 71 21.85 3.37 20.18
CA THR A 71 23.05 2.69 20.67
C THR A 71 22.73 1.19 20.86
N PRO A 72 23.71 0.28 20.71
CA PRO A 72 23.51 -1.14 21.02
C PRO A 72 23.00 -1.36 22.45
N THR A 73 23.46 -0.55 23.41
CA THR A 73 23.00 -0.55 24.81
C THR A 73 21.49 -0.34 24.93
N MET A 74 20.91 0.58 24.15
CA MET A 74 19.46 0.86 24.15
C MET A 74 18.65 -0.37 23.72
N MET A 75 19.17 -1.14 22.76
CA MET A 75 18.55 -2.37 22.27
C MET A 75 18.68 -3.49 23.31
N LEU A 76 19.89 -3.76 23.80
CA LEU A 76 20.18 -4.84 24.77
C LEU A 76 19.41 -4.70 26.09
N TYR A 77 19.21 -3.48 26.60
CA TYR A 77 18.43 -3.27 27.83
C TYR A 77 16.91 -3.39 27.63
N SER A 78 16.42 -3.42 26.39
CA SER A 78 14.98 -3.45 26.09
C SER A 78 14.33 -4.83 26.22
N GLY A 79 15.08 -5.94 26.35
CA GLY A 79 14.48 -7.30 26.40
C GLY A 79 14.19 -7.87 27.79
N ARG A 80 14.61 -7.22 28.89
CA ARG A 80 14.75 -7.89 30.20
C ARG A 80 13.52 -7.79 31.13
N SER A 81 12.29 -7.82 30.63
CA SER A 81 11.08 -7.71 31.46
C SER A 81 10.00 -8.75 31.13
N GLN A 82 9.71 -9.63 32.10
CA GLN A 82 8.74 -10.73 31.97
C GLN A 82 7.31 -10.25 31.67
N ASP A 83 6.93 -9.09 32.24
CA ASP A 83 5.64 -8.41 32.13
C ASP A 83 5.23 -8.00 30.69
N GLY A 84 6.14 -8.08 29.71
CA GLY A 84 5.82 -7.75 28.32
C GLY A 84 5.64 -6.25 28.03
N SER A 85 5.53 -5.38 29.04
CA SER A 85 5.50 -3.92 28.87
C SER A 85 6.72 -3.34 28.13
N HIS A 86 7.81 -4.12 28.00
CA HIS A 86 8.95 -3.79 27.14
C HIS A 86 8.64 -3.92 25.64
N LEU A 87 7.79 -4.86 25.24
CA LEU A 87 7.31 -5.03 23.86
C LEU A 87 6.52 -3.80 23.43
N LEU A 88 5.55 -3.37 24.24
CA LEU A 88 4.75 -2.15 23.99
C LEU A 88 5.62 -0.89 23.89
N LYS A 89 6.70 -0.79 24.68
CA LYS A 89 7.68 0.31 24.57
C LYS A 89 8.48 0.24 23.26
N SER A 90 8.93 -0.96 22.88
CA SER A 90 9.66 -1.20 21.63
C SER A 90 8.80 -0.92 20.39
N ALA A 91 7.53 -1.35 20.41
CA ALA A 91 6.55 -1.13 19.35
C ALA A 91 6.23 0.36 19.15
N ARG A 92 5.93 1.08 20.24
CA ARG A 92 5.69 2.54 20.22
C ARG A 92 6.90 3.32 19.71
N TYR A 93 8.11 2.91 20.10
CA TYR A 93 9.34 3.49 19.57
C TYR A 93 9.45 3.26 18.06
N LEU A 94 9.22 2.03 17.58
CA LEU A 94 9.18 1.74 16.13
C LEU A 94 8.13 2.57 15.38
N GLN A 95 6.92 2.69 15.94
CA GLN A 95 5.81 3.46 15.34
C GLN A 95 6.17 4.93 15.14
N GLN A 96 6.99 5.51 16.02
CA GLN A 96 7.48 6.88 15.88
C GLN A 96 8.66 7.01 14.91
N GLU A 97 9.57 6.03 14.89
CA GLU A 97 10.84 6.12 14.17
C GLU A 97 10.82 5.58 12.73
N LEU A 98 10.03 4.55 12.43
CA LEU A 98 9.97 4.00 11.07
C LEU A 98 9.42 5.04 10.05
N PRO A 99 8.33 5.78 10.30
CA PRO A 99 7.86 6.82 9.38
C PRO A 99 8.94 7.88 9.08
N VAL A 100 9.67 8.36 10.10
CA VAL A 100 10.73 9.37 9.94
C VAL A 100 11.89 8.84 9.08
N ARG A 101 12.35 7.60 9.33
CA ARG A 101 13.43 6.97 8.55
C ARG A 101 13.02 6.71 7.10
N ILE A 102 11.77 6.32 6.87
CA ILE A 102 11.18 6.13 5.54
C ILE A 102 11.05 7.48 4.81
N ALA A 103 10.55 8.53 5.48
CA ALA A 103 10.43 9.87 4.92
C ALA A 103 11.80 10.44 4.47
N HIS A 104 12.86 10.23 5.26
CA HIS A 104 14.23 10.54 4.86
C HIS A 104 14.73 9.76 3.63
N ARG A 105 14.20 8.55 3.35
CA ARG A 105 14.49 7.84 2.09
C ARG A 105 13.72 8.46 0.93
N ILE A 106 12.42 8.73 1.09
CA ILE A 106 11.57 9.37 0.06
C ILE A 106 12.17 10.72 -0.37
N LYS A 107 12.56 11.58 0.58
CA LYS A 107 13.26 12.85 0.32
C LYS A 107 14.58 12.66 -0.44
N GLY A 108 15.27 11.54 -0.20
CA GLY A 108 16.45 11.11 -0.96
C GLY A 108 16.14 10.74 -2.42
N PHE A 109 15.08 9.99 -2.69
CA PHE A 109 14.63 9.70 -4.07
C PHE A 109 14.21 10.99 -4.81
N ARG A 110 13.48 11.89 -4.14
CA ARG A 110 13.10 13.22 -4.66
C ARG A 110 14.30 14.14 -4.96
N SER A 111 15.50 13.80 -4.47
CA SER A 111 16.75 14.55 -4.70
C SER A 111 17.65 13.93 -5.79
N LEU A 112 17.22 12.86 -6.46
CA LEU A 112 17.94 12.29 -7.60
C LEU A 112 17.78 13.15 -8.86
N PRO A 113 18.78 13.19 -9.76
CA PRO A 113 18.63 13.74 -11.10
C PRO A 113 17.39 13.16 -11.81
N PHE A 114 16.58 14.02 -12.43
CA PHE A 114 15.26 13.67 -12.98
C PHE A 114 15.29 12.44 -13.90
N ILE A 115 16.30 12.34 -14.78
CA ILE A 115 16.48 11.21 -15.70
C ILE A 115 16.74 9.85 -15.00
N ILE A 116 17.29 9.87 -13.78
CA ILE A 116 17.48 8.68 -12.94
C ILE A 116 16.18 8.40 -12.14
N GLY A 117 15.53 9.45 -11.61
CA GLY A 117 14.25 9.32 -10.90
C GLY A 117 13.09 8.80 -11.77
N CYS A 118 13.14 9.05 -13.08
CA CYS A 118 12.18 8.55 -14.07
C CYS A 118 12.48 7.14 -14.60
N ASN A 119 13.56 6.47 -14.17
CA ASN A 119 13.75 5.06 -14.48
C ASN A 119 12.63 4.22 -13.82
N PRO A 120 11.92 3.34 -14.55
CA PRO A 120 10.77 2.61 -13.99
C PRO A 120 11.10 1.80 -12.74
N THR A 121 12.28 1.19 -12.68
CA THR A 121 12.76 0.37 -11.57
C THR A 121 13.07 1.23 -10.33
N ILE A 122 13.69 2.40 -10.52
CA ILE A 122 13.91 3.39 -9.44
C ILE A 122 12.58 3.97 -8.94
N LEU A 123 11.66 4.29 -9.85
CA LEU A 123 10.33 4.83 -9.53
C LEU A 123 9.49 3.81 -8.75
N HIS A 124 9.53 2.54 -9.12
CA HIS A 124 8.85 1.46 -8.38
C HIS A 124 9.37 1.32 -6.94
N VAL A 125 10.69 1.45 -6.73
CA VAL A 125 11.27 1.46 -5.38
C VAL A 125 10.84 2.71 -4.59
N HIS A 126 10.79 3.88 -5.23
CA HIS A 126 10.26 5.10 -4.61
C HIS A 126 8.79 4.94 -4.18
N GLU A 127 7.95 4.29 -5.00
CA GLU A 127 6.56 3.94 -4.67
C GLU A 127 6.44 2.91 -3.54
N LEU A 128 7.38 1.95 -3.40
CA LEU A 128 7.42 1.03 -2.25
C LEU A 128 7.64 1.82 -0.95
N TYR A 129 8.59 2.75 -0.93
CA TYR A 129 8.84 3.61 0.23
C TYR A 129 7.64 4.52 0.56
N ILE A 130 6.95 5.09 -0.44
CA ILE A 130 5.72 5.88 -0.21
C ILE A 130 4.60 5.02 0.38
N ARG A 131 4.36 3.82 -0.16
CA ARG A 131 3.37 2.87 0.37
C ARG A 131 3.71 2.40 1.78
N ALA A 132 4.99 2.24 2.11
CA ALA A 132 5.43 1.96 3.48
C ALA A 132 5.12 3.13 4.43
N PHE A 133 5.37 4.37 4.01
CA PHE A 133 5.06 5.55 4.82
C PHE A 133 3.57 5.66 5.13
N GLN A 134 2.71 5.45 4.14
CA GLN A 134 1.25 5.39 4.27
C GLN A 134 0.85 4.32 5.29
N LYS A 135 1.16 3.04 5.03
CA LYS A 135 0.84 1.91 5.92
C LYS A 135 1.28 2.13 7.37
N LEU A 136 2.44 2.76 7.61
CA LEU A 136 2.97 3.04 8.95
C LEU A 136 2.29 4.24 9.65
N THR A 137 1.83 5.23 8.88
CA THR A 137 1.19 6.46 9.40
C THR A 137 -0.31 6.27 9.64
N ASP A 138 -0.96 5.45 8.80
CA ASP A 138 -2.36 5.06 8.92
C ASP A 138 -2.60 4.08 10.09
N PHE A 139 -1.53 3.46 10.63
CA PHE A 139 -1.64 2.49 11.72
C PHE A 139 -1.93 3.17 13.08
N PRO A 140 -2.98 2.76 13.82
CA PRO A 140 -3.43 3.46 15.03
C PRO A 140 -2.40 3.42 16.18
N PRO A 141 -2.36 4.43 17.07
CA PRO A 141 -1.42 4.46 18.20
C PRO A 141 -1.53 3.24 19.11
N ILE A 142 -0.43 2.48 19.24
CA ILE A 142 -0.41 1.17 19.91
C ILE A 142 -0.68 1.31 21.42
N LYS A 143 -1.81 0.80 21.90
CA LYS A 143 -2.26 0.84 23.31
C LYS A 143 -2.01 -0.49 24.02
N ASP A 144 -2.38 -1.60 23.41
CA ASP A 144 -2.31 -2.93 24.00
C ASP A 144 -1.53 -3.95 23.16
N GLN A 145 -1.48 -5.21 23.62
CA GLN A 145 -0.73 -6.29 22.97
C GLN A 145 -1.39 -6.78 21.67
N THR A 146 -2.69 -6.51 21.45
CA THR A 146 -3.42 -6.82 20.22
C THR A 146 -3.00 -5.84 19.12
N ASP A 147 -3.01 -4.53 19.42
CA ASP A 147 -2.46 -3.50 18.52
C ASP A 147 -1.02 -3.84 18.13
N GLU A 148 -0.21 -4.23 19.11
CA GLU A 148 1.21 -4.54 18.92
C GLU A 148 1.42 -5.82 18.08
N ALA A 149 0.60 -6.85 18.27
CA ALA A 149 0.65 -8.06 17.45
C ALA A 149 0.22 -7.76 15.99
N GLN A 150 -0.78 -6.91 15.77
CA GLN A 150 -1.14 -6.45 14.42
C GLN A 150 -0.02 -5.61 13.79
N TYR A 151 0.61 -4.74 14.56
CA TYR A 151 1.75 -3.95 14.10
C TYR A 151 2.95 -4.84 13.73
N CYS A 152 3.20 -5.92 14.48
CA CYS A 152 4.20 -6.92 14.13
C CYS A 152 3.92 -7.59 12.77
N GLN A 153 2.65 -7.86 12.42
CA GLN A 153 2.31 -8.38 11.08
C GLN A 153 2.53 -7.34 9.98
N LEU A 154 2.17 -6.08 10.22
CA LEU A 154 2.51 -4.98 9.30
C LEU A 154 4.03 -4.88 9.08
N VAL A 155 4.83 -4.91 10.15
CA VAL A 155 6.30 -4.84 10.06
C VAL A 155 6.89 -6.05 9.33
N ARG A 156 6.35 -7.26 9.54
CA ARG A 156 6.73 -8.45 8.75
C ARG A 156 6.41 -8.28 7.26
N GLN A 157 5.21 -7.80 6.92
CA GLN A 157 4.84 -7.53 5.52
C GLN A 157 5.78 -6.49 4.88
N LEU A 158 6.06 -5.37 5.57
CA LEU A 158 6.94 -4.33 5.06
C LEU A 158 8.37 -4.82 4.82
N LEU A 159 8.87 -5.76 5.63
CA LEU A 159 10.18 -6.38 5.43
C LEU A 159 10.22 -7.30 4.19
N ASP A 160 9.12 -7.97 3.85
CA ASP A 160 9.01 -8.81 2.64
C ASP A 160 8.76 -7.95 1.39
N ASP A 161 7.82 -6.98 1.45
CA ASP A 161 7.53 -5.96 0.43
C ASP A 161 8.82 -5.27 -0.06
N HIS A 162 9.84 -5.13 0.82
CA HIS A 162 11.09 -4.41 0.54
C HIS A 162 12.31 -5.33 0.35
N LYS A 163 12.16 -6.66 0.27
CA LYS A 163 13.32 -7.59 0.25
C LYS A 163 14.26 -7.37 -0.94
N ASP A 164 13.71 -7.18 -2.14
CA ASP A 164 14.46 -7.06 -3.40
C ASP A 164 14.95 -5.64 -3.74
N VAL A 165 14.64 -4.65 -2.89
CA VAL A 165 14.97 -3.22 -3.09
C VAL A 165 16.44 -2.96 -3.45
N VAL A 166 17.39 -3.76 -2.93
CA VAL A 166 18.82 -3.59 -3.26
C VAL A 166 19.12 -4.03 -4.70
N THR A 167 18.51 -5.13 -5.15
CA THR A 167 18.61 -5.64 -6.52
C THR A 167 18.01 -4.65 -7.51
N LEU A 168 16.79 -4.17 -7.21
CA LEU A 168 16.06 -3.19 -8.03
C LEU A 168 16.82 -1.86 -8.15
N LEU A 169 17.43 -1.37 -7.06
CA LEU A 169 18.27 -0.17 -7.10
C LEU A 169 19.53 -0.38 -7.95
N ALA A 170 20.19 -1.54 -7.86
CA ALA A 170 21.36 -1.85 -8.68
C ALA A 170 20.99 -1.94 -10.17
N GLU A 171 19.83 -2.52 -10.50
CA GLU A 171 19.29 -2.65 -11.85
C GLU A 171 18.95 -1.29 -12.48
N GLY A 172 18.11 -0.49 -11.83
CA GLY A 172 17.70 0.83 -12.35
C GLY A 172 18.85 1.82 -12.48
N LEU A 173 19.87 1.76 -11.59
CA LEU A 173 21.08 2.57 -11.72
C LEU A 173 22.03 2.06 -12.82
N ARG A 174 22.11 0.73 -13.04
CA ARG A 174 22.86 0.13 -14.15
C ARG A 174 22.28 0.56 -15.51
N GLU A 175 20.96 0.54 -15.65
CA GLU A 175 20.24 1.02 -16.84
C GLU A 175 20.45 2.52 -17.06
N SER A 176 20.37 3.30 -15.98
CA SER A 176 20.53 4.75 -16.01
C SER A 176 21.99 5.22 -16.14
N ARG A 177 22.98 4.31 -16.09
CA ARG A 177 24.41 4.62 -15.92
C ARG A 177 24.94 5.65 -16.92
N LYS A 178 24.51 5.57 -18.18
CA LYS A 178 24.93 6.49 -19.25
C LYS A 178 24.42 7.94 -19.09
N HIS A 179 23.58 8.19 -18.10
CA HIS A 179 23.04 9.51 -17.73
C HIS A 179 23.50 9.96 -16.32
N ILE A 180 24.46 9.25 -15.70
CA ILE A 180 25.03 9.64 -14.41
C ILE A 180 26.20 10.58 -14.66
N GLU A 181 25.95 11.89 -14.56
CA GLU A 181 26.99 12.92 -14.67
C GLU A 181 27.79 13.08 -13.37
N ASP A 182 27.12 12.99 -12.22
CA ASP A 182 27.77 13.01 -10.88
C ASP A 182 27.66 11.65 -10.18
N GLU A 183 28.72 10.85 -10.30
CA GLU A 183 28.86 9.58 -9.57
C GLU A 183 28.91 9.78 -8.04
N LYS A 184 29.34 10.94 -7.53
CA LYS A 184 29.42 11.23 -6.09
C LYS A 184 28.03 11.41 -5.50
N LEU A 185 27.11 12.06 -6.22
CA LEU A 185 25.70 12.18 -5.83
C LEU A 185 25.06 10.79 -5.75
N VAL A 186 25.20 9.97 -6.79
CA VAL A 186 24.61 8.61 -6.82
C VAL A 186 25.22 7.73 -5.73
N ARG A 187 26.54 7.81 -5.50
CA ARG A 187 27.20 7.13 -4.39
C ARG A 187 26.66 7.59 -3.04
N TYR A 188 26.56 8.89 -2.80
CA TYR A 188 26.03 9.44 -1.55
C TYR A 188 24.58 8.99 -1.30
N PHE A 189 23.74 8.99 -2.33
CA PHE A 189 22.39 8.45 -2.27
C PHE A 189 22.40 6.96 -1.87
N LEU A 190 23.22 6.13 -2.51
CA LEU A 190 23.34 4.69 -2.20
C LEU A 190 23.85 4.47 -0.78
N ASP A 191 24.96 5.09 -0.38
CA ASP A 191 25.57 4.94 0.95
C ASP A 191 24.56 5.31 2.05
N LYS A 192 23.78 6.38 1.87
CA LYS A 192 22.69 6.76 2.80
C LYS A 192 21.50 5.81 2.75
N THR A 193 21.07 5.37 1.57
CA THR A 193 19.88 4.51 1.41
C THR A 193 20.12 3.10 1.93
N LEU A 194 21.28 2.49 1.62
CA LEU A 194 21.65 1.16 2.09
C LEU A 194 21.88 1.15 3.61
N THR A 195 22.60 2.14 4.16
CA THR A 195 22.80 2.27 5.62
C THR A 195 21.47 2.49 6.35
N SER A 196 20.57 3.31 5.80
CA SER A 196 19.24 3.53 6.38
C SER A 196 18.36 2.29 6.30
N ARG A 197 18.41 1.51 5.20
CA ARG A 197 17.68 0.24 5.06
C ARG A 197 18.20 -0.82 6.04
N LEU A 198 19.52 -0.90 6.24
CA LEU A 198 20.13 -1.75 7.26
C LEU A 198 19.62 -1.37 8.67
N GLY A 199 19.67 -0.08 9.03
CA GLY A 199 19.19 0.39 10.33
C GLY A 199 17.69 0.19 10.56
N ILE A 200 16.86 0.30 9.51
CA ILE A 200 15.42 -0.05 9.56
C ILE A 200 15.24 -1.55 9.78
N ARG A 201 15.94 -2.41 9.02
CA ARG A 201 15.82 -3.86 9.16
C ARG A 201 16.32 -4.34 10.53
N MET A 202 17.43 -3.82 11.03
CA MET A 202 17.92 -4.12 12.39
C MET A 202 16.88 -3.80 13.46
N LEU A 203 16.20 -2.65 13.35
CA LEU A 203 15.13 -2.27 14.27
C LEU A 203 13.93 -3.21 14.20
N ALA A 204 13.43 -3.45 12.98
CA ALA A 204 12.28 -4.30 12.74
C ALA A 204 12.54 -5.75 13.19
N THR A 205 13.66 -6.34 12.78
CA THR A 205 14.05 -7.69 13.20
C THR A 205 14.27 -7.80 14.71
N HIS A 206 14.88 -6.81 15.36
CA HIS A 206 15.01 -6.81 16.82
C HIS A 206 13.65 -6.81 17.53
N HIS A 207 12.71 -5.96 17.12
CA HIS A 207 11.37 -5.93 17.72
C HIS A 207 10.63 -7.26 17.53
N LEU A 208 10.73 -7.87 16.35
CA LEU A 208 10.12 -9.17 16.07
C LEU A 208 10.76 -10.31 16.87
N ALA A 209 12.09 -10.31 17.04
CA ALA A 209 12.81 -11.33 17.79
C ALA A 209 12.46 -11.36 19.29
N LEU A 210 12.09 -10.22 19.89
CA LEU A 210 11.61 -10.15 21.28
C LEU A 210 10.31 -10.94 21.54
N HIS A 211 9.59 -11.36 20.49
CA HIS A 211 8.48 -12.31 20.60
C HIS A 211 8.92 -13.77 20.57
N GLU A 212 9.98 -14.09 19.83
CA GLU A 212 10.42 -15.47 19.61
C GLU A 212 11.02 -16.06 20.90
N ASP A 213 11.76 -15.25 21.67
CA ASP A 213 12.26 -15.54 23.03
C ASP A 213 11.16 -15.90 24.06
N LYS A 214 9.88 -15.64 23.76
CA LYS A 214 8.73 -16.01 24.62
C LYS A 214 8.13 -17.39 24.32
N THR A 215 8.69 -18.13 23.35
CA THR A 215 8.21 -19.46 22.97
C THR A 215 9.06 -20.54 23.65
N PRO A 216 8.66 -21.09 24.82
CA PRO A 216 9.35 -22.24 25.38
C PRO A 216 9.17 -23.45 24.46
N VAL A 217 10.23 -24.25 24.34
CA VAL A 217 10.27 -25.55 23.65
C VAL A 217 9.94 -26.66 24.64
#